data_AF-A0A832HBP2-F1
#
_entry.id   AF-A0A832HBP2-F1
#
_cell.length_a   1.000
_cell.length_b   1.000
_cell.length_c   1.000
_cell.angle_alpha   90.00
_cell.angle_beta   90.00
_cell.angle_gamma   90.00
#
_symmetry.space_group_name_H-M   'P 1'
#
loop_
_entity.id
_entity.type
_entity.pdbx_description
1 polymer ?
#
loop_
_entity_poly.entity_id
_entity_poly.type
_entity_poly.pdbx_seq_one_letter_code
_entity_poly.pdbx_strand_id
1 'polypeptide(L)'
;MPPTLTVSITDASRHFSDFINRVAYRQESFFLMRGKRAVAELRPVAAGRRVAEAASLLGTQPALDAKEARALLRDLEKARAAR
;
A
#
# COMPACT_ATOMS: atom_id res chain seq x y z
N MET A 1 8.37 0.61 -1.34
CA MET A 1 7.48 -0.55 -1.57
C MET A 1 8.28 -1.79 -1.17
N PRO A 2 7.81 -2.63 -0.23
CA PRO A 2 8.53 -3.85 0.12
C PRO A 2 8.69 -4.76 -1.11
N PRO A 3 9.75 -5.57 -1.20
CA PRO A 3 9.97 -6.47 -2.33
C PRO A 3 8.82 -7.47 -2.43
N THR A 4 8.13 -7.49 -3.57
CA THR A 4 7.05 -8.44 -3.83
C THR A 4 7.63 -9.74 -4.37
N LEU A 5 7.40 -10.84 -3.67
CA LEU A 5 7.90 -12.17 -4.04
C LEU A 5 6.95 -12.83 -5.04
N THR A 6 7.46 -13.66 -5.95
CA THR A 6 6.61 -14.42 -6.90
C THR A 6 6.47 -15.88 -6.44
N VAL A 7 5.25 -16.41 -6.52
CA VAL A 7 4.95 -17.82 -6.19
C VAL A 7 3.95 -18.39 -7.17
N SER A 8 4.08 -19.68 -7.52
CA SER A 8 3.08 -20.34 -8.36
C SER A 8 1.76 -20.52 -7.59
N ILE A 9 0.63 -20.49 -8.30
CA ILE A 9 -0.68 -20.76 -7.69
C ILE A 9 -0.72 -22.15 -7.05
N THR A 10 -0.06 -23.12 -7.67
CA THR A 10 0.00 -24.49 -7.16
C THR A 10 0.70 -24.56 -5.82
N ASP A 11 1.83 -23.87 -5.66
CA ASP A 11 2.57 -23.84 -4.39
C ASP A 11 1.81 -23.04 -3.32
N ALA A 12 1.25 -21.89 -3.71
CA ALA A 12 0.42 -21.08 -2.83
C ALA A 12 -0.83 -21.85 -2.35
N SER A 13 -1.42 -22.69 -3.19
CA SER A 13 -2.57 -23.52 -2.80
C SER A 13 -2.18 -24.63 -1.82
N ARG A 14 -1.02 -25.26 -1.98
CA ARG A 14 -0.56 -26.32 -1.06
C ARG A 14 -0.16 -25.77 0.31
N HIS A 15 0.35 -24.54 0.34
CA HIS A 15 0.88 -23.90 1.54
C HIS A 15 0.08 -22.65 1.92
N PHE A 16 -1.22 -22.64 1.64
CA PHE A 16 -2.04 -21.41 1.71
C PHE A 16 -1.99 -20.75 3.08
N SER A 17 -2.17 -21.52 4.15
CA SER A 17 -2.12 -21.01 5.53
C SER A 17 -0.76 -20.38 5.86
N ASP A 18 0.34 -20.93 5.36
CA ASP A 18 1.69 -20.40 5.61
C ASP A 18 1.88 -19.04 4.94
N PHE A 19 1.42 -18.89 3.69
CA PHE A 19 1.45 -17.61 2.99
C PHE A 19 0.57 -16.56 3.67
N ILE A 20 -0.64 -16.92 4.12
CA ILE A 20 -1.50 -16.01 4.88
C ILE A 20 -0.83 -15.58 6.19
N ASN A 21 -0.20 -16.50 6.92
CA ASN A 21 0.53 -16.17 8.15
C ASN A 21 1.70 -15.22 7.88
N ARG A 22 2.44 -15.41 6.79
CA ARG A 22 3.52 -14.49 6.39
C ARG A 22 2.99 -13.11 6.03
N VAL A 23 1.88 -13.04 5.29
CA VAL A 23 1.20 -11.77 4.99
C VAL A 23 0.76 -11.07 6.28
N ALA A 24 0.12 -11.81 7.20
CA ALA A 24 -0.44 -11.26 8.43
C ALA A 24 0.64 -10.79 9.42
N TYR A 25 1.62 -11.65 9.71
CA TYR A 25 2.58 -11.44 10.80
C TYR A 25 3.91 -10.83 10.34
N ARG A 26 4.29 -11.02 9.07
CA ARG A 26 5.57 -10.53 8.51
C ARG A 26 5.40 -9.40 7.50
N GLN A 27 4.16 -9.00 7.20
CA GLN A 27 3.83 -7.93 6.25
C GLN A 27 4.42 -8.17 4.85
N GLU A 28 4.55 -9.45 4.47
CA GLU A 28 5.08 -9.85 3.17
C GLU A 28 3.99 -9.76 2.08
N SER A 29 4.38 -9.46 0.85
CA SER A 29 3.51 -9.44 -0.34
C SER A 29 3.97 -10.44 -1.39
N PHE A 30 3.03 -11.11 -2.05
CA PHE A 30 3.28 -12.14 -3.05
C PHE A 30 2.45 -11.95 -4.32
N PHE A 31 3.07 -12.05 -5.48
CA PHE A 31 2.37 -12.24 -6.75
C PHE A 31 2.16 -13.73 -7.01
N LEU A 32 0.89 -14.10 -7.24
CA LEU A 32 0.47 -15.44 -7.62
C LEU A 32 0.56 -15.59 -9.14
N MET A 33 1.39 -16.54 -9.58
CA MET A 33 1.71 -16.78 -10.98
C MET A 33 0.97 -18.01 -11.52
N ARG A 34 0.31 -17.87 -12.68
CA ARG A 34 -0.16 -18.99 -13.51
C ARG A 34 0.74 -19.10 -14.74
N GLY A 35 1.63 -20.09 -14.76
CA GLY A 35 2.69 -20.17 -15.76
C GLY A 35 3.61 -18.95 -15.67
N LYS A 36 3.70 -18.14 -16.74
CA LYS A 36 4.52 -16.92 -16.79
C LYS A 36 3.76 -15.62 -16.48
N ARG A 37 2.48 -15.70 -16.11
CA ARG A 37 1.61 -14.53 -15.91
C ARG A 37 1.21 -14.38 -14.45
N ALA A 38 1.39 -13.18 -13.89
CA ALA A 38 0.80 -12.81 -12.60
C ALA A 38 -0.71 -12.66 -12.75
N VAL A 39 -1.48 -13.29 -11.87
CA VAL A 39 -2.96 -13.27 -11.94
C VAL A 39 -3.63 -12.75 -10.66
N ALA A 40 -2.93 -12.77 -9.53
CA ALA A 40 -3.42 -12.29 -8.25
C ALA A 40 -2.26 -11.84 -7.35
N GLU A 41 -2.58 -11.08 -6.31
CA GLU A 41 -1.62 -10.64 -5.30
C GLU A 41 -2.17 -10.98 -3.91
N LEU A 42 -1.33 -11.60 -3.08
CA LEU A 42 -1.55 -11.70 -1.63
C LEU A 42 -0.74 -10.59 -0.97
N ARG A 43 -1.41 -9.66 -0.32
CA ARG A 43 -0.77 -8.55 0.39
C ARG A 43 -1.47 -8.29 1.72
N PRO A 44 -0.80 -7.64 2.67
CA PRO A 44 -1.45 -7.20 3.89
C PRO A 44 -2.63 -6.27 3.53
N VAL A 45 -3.74 -6.45 4.23
CA VAL A 45 -4.81 -5.45 4.17
C VAL A 45 -4.21 -4.15 4.67
N ALA A 46 -4.41 -3.07 3.92
CA ALA A 46 -3.91 -1.77 4.32
C ALA A 46 -4.58 -1.41 5.64
N ALA A 47 -3.84 -1.54 6.75
CA ALA A 47 -4.29 -1.02 8.02
C ALA A 47 -4.31 0.50 7.90
N GLY A 48 -5.48 1.10 8.13
CA GLY A 48 -5.57 2.55 8.25
C GLY A 48 -4.54 3.03 9.28
N ARG A 49 -3.77 4.06 8.92
CA ARG A 49 -2.84 4.67 9.88
C ARG A 49 -3.60 5.62 10.78
N ARG A 50 -3.08 5.87 11.98
CA ARG A 50 -3.67 6.86 12.88
C ARG A 50 -3.62 8.23 12.19
N VAL A 51 -4.69 9.00 12.28
CA VAL A 51 -4.74 10.38 11.75
C VAL A 51 -3.62 11.24 12.36
N ALA A 52 -3.24 10.97 13.61
CA ALA A 52 -2.11 11.60 14.28
C ALA A 52 -0.76 11.40 13.56
N GLU A 53 -0.61 10.36 12.73
CA GLU A 53 0.60 10.08 11.95
C GLU A 53 0.60 10.73 10.56
N ALA A 54 -0.49 11.40 10.17
CA ALA A 54 -0.64 11.98 8.83
C ALA A 54 0.42 13.06 8.55
N ALA A 55 0.72 13.91 9.53
CA ALA A 55 1.73 14.96 9.38
C ALA A 55 3.13 14.36 9.14
N SER A 56 3.50 13.34 9.91
CA SER A 56 4.78 12.63 9.78
C SER A 56 4.91 11.98 8.41
N LEU A 57 3.82 11.40 7.90
CA LEU A 57 3.75 10.77 6.58
C LEU A 57 3.88 11.72 5.41
N LEU A 58 3.20 12.86 5.48
CA LEU A 58 3.29 13.89 4.46
C LEU A 58 4.71 14.45 4.41
N GLY A 59 5.39 14.54 5.56
CA GLY A 59 6.78 14.98 5.65
C GLY A 59 7.80 14.03 5.00
N THR A 60 7.49 12.75 4.78
CA THR A 60 8.41 11.80 4.10
C THR A 60 8.22 11.75 2.59
N GLN A 61 7.21 12.44 2.04
CA GLN A 61 6.98 12.46 0.60
C GLN A 61 7.87 13.50 -0.09
N PRO A 62 8.13 13.34 -1.40
CA PRO A 62 8.77 14.38 -2.19
C PRO A 62 8.01 15.71 -2.08
N ALA A 63 8.76 16.82 -2.08
CA ALA A 63 8.16 18.14 -2.08
C ALA A 63 7.38 18.38 -3.38
N LEU A 64 6.20 18.99 -3.24
CA LEU A 64 5.41 19.44 -4.39
C LEU A 64 6.10 20.61 -5.07
N ASP A 65 5.89 20.74 -6.38
CA ASP A 65 6.30 21.94 -7.08
C ASP A 65 5.44 23.15 -6.66
N ALA A 66 5.87 24.36 -7.04
CA ALA A 66 5.20 25.58 -6.62
C ALA A 66 3.75 25.71 -7.16
N LYS A 67 3.43 25.09 -8.30
CA LYS A 67 2.08 25.12 -8.88
C LYS A 67 1.16 24.15 -8.14
N GLU A 68 1.63 22.94 -7.91
CA GLU A 68 0.94 21.88 -7.17
C GLU A 68 0.71 22.28 -5.71
N ALA A 69 1.71 22.85 -5.03
CA ALA A 69 1.58 23.34 -3.67
C ALA A 69 0.48 24.41 -3.54
N ARG A 70 0.41 25.34 -4.50
CA ARG A 70 -0.66 26.35 -4.55
C ARG A 70 -2.04 25.75 -4.82
N ALA A 71 -2.12 24.69 -5.61
CA ALA A 71 -3.38 23.99 -5.85
C ALA A 71 -3.87 23.29 -4.59
N LEU A 72 -2.99 22.52 -3.94
CA LEU A 72 -3.32 21.83 -2.69
C LEU A 72 -3.74 22.81 -1.59
N LEU A 73 -3.06 23.95 -1.46
CA LEU A 73 -3.44 24.97 -0.48
C LEU A 73 -4.87 25.48 -0.70
N ARG A 74 -5.28 25.73 -1.95
CA ARG A 74 -6.66 26.15 -2.25
C ARG A 74 -7.68 25.08 -1.87
N ASP A 75 -7.37 23.82 -2.12
CA ASP A 75 -8.25 22.69 -1.76
C ASP A 75 -8.41 22.57 -0.24
N LEU A 76 -7.32 22.74 0.51
CA LEU A 76 -7.35 22.73 1.99
C LEU A 76 -8.17 23.89 2.56
N GLU A 77 -8.01 25.09 2.02
CA GLU A 77 -8.80 26.26 2.46
C GLU A 77 -10.29 26.07 2.14
N LYS A 78 -10.62 25.53 0.95
CA LYS A 78 -12.01 25.20 0.59
C LYS A 78 -12.61 24.15 1.55
N ALA A 79 -11.85 23.13 1.92
CA ALA A 79 -12.29 22.11 2.86
C ALA A 79 -12.51 22.68 4.28
N ARG A 80 -11.65 23.60 4.73
CA ARG A 80 -11.82 24.30 6.02
C ARG A 80 -13.06 25.18 6.06
N ALA A 81 -13.35 25.88 4.96
CA ALA A 81 -14.53 26.73 4.86
C ALA A 81 -15.85 25.95 4.76
N ALA A 82 -15.80 24.67 4.38
CA ALA A 82 -16.97 23.79 4.27
C ALA A 82 -17.31 23.03 5.56
N ARG A 83 -16.55 23.27 6.65
CA ARG A 83 -16.73 22.66 7.97
C ARG A 83 -17.38 23.66 8.93
#